data_AF-A0A6P6AN75-F1
#
_entry.id   AF-A0A6P6AN75-F1
#
_cell.length_a   1.000
_cell.length_b   1.000
_cell.length_c   1.000
_cell.angle_alpha   90.00
_cell.angle_beta   90.00
_cell.angle_gamma   90.00
#
_symmetry.space_group_name_H-M   'P 1'
#
loop_
_entity.id
_entity.type
_entity.pdbx_description
1 polymer ?
#
loop_
_entity_poly.entity_id
_entity_poly.type
_entity_poly.pdbx_seq_one_letter_code
_entity_poly.pdbx_strand_id
1 'polypeptide(L)'
;MYKEDEVSAIVIDQGSHTCKAGYASEDAPKAVFPSVVGSIDQMDAVDVDNENNDFETNNSNVDSNKPKGRRRLCVGSQALGFRRDHLKMLSPLKDGVIIDWDIFASIWDHAFKECLLIDPKEHPMLLAEPSSNTQQQREWTA
;
A
#
# COMPACT_ATOMS: atom_id res chain seq x y z
N MET A 1 12.96 -20.34 34.78
CA MET A 1 12.03 -19.19 34.82
C MET A 1 11.67 -18.91 33.38
N TYR A 2 10.53 -19.41 32.92
CA TYR A 2 10.06 -19.16 31.57
C TYR A 2 9.72 -17.67 31.52
N LYS A 3 10.45 -16.89 30.72
CA LYS A 3 9.93 -15.59 30.28
C LYS A 3 8.64 -15.95 29.57
N GLU A 4 7.51 -15.54 30.11
CA GLU A 4 6.26 -15.50 29.35
C GLU A 4 6.59 -14.86 27.99
N ASP A 5 6.07 -15.43 26.91
CA ASP A 5 6.29 -14.98 25.54
C ASP A 5 5.86 -13.50 25.42
N GLU A 6 6.77 -12.59 25.71
CA GLU A 6 6.51 -11.16 25.68
C GLU A 6 6.40 -10.73 24.22
N VAL A 7 5.16 -10.57 23.78
CA VAL A 7 4.86 -10.05 22.45
C VAL A 7 5.38 -8.62 22.37
N SER A 8 6.48 -8.43 21.66
CA SER A 8 7.06 -7.11 21.44
C SER A 8 6.15 -6.27 20.54
N ALA A 9 5.90 -5.03 20.96
CA ALA A 9 5.14 -4.08 20.16
C ALA A 9 5.89 -3.68 18.88
N ILE A 10 5.13 -3.41 17.82
CA ILE A 10 5.65 -2.88 16.56
C ILE A 10 5.50 -1.37 16.56
N VAL A 11 6.59 -0.67 16.27
CA VAL A 11 6.60 0.78 16.10
C VAL A 11 6.65 1.07 14.60
N ILE A 12 5.74 1.91 14.12
CA ILE A 12 5.64 2.31 12.72
C ILE A 12 5.66 3.83 12.62
N ASP A 13 6.65 4.36 11.91
CA ASP A 13 6.76 5.77 11.53
C ASP A 13 6.41 5.90 10.04
N GLN A 14 5.17 6.34 9.75
CA GLN A 14 4.68 6.58 8.38
C GLN A 14 4.96 8.02 7.94
N GLY A 15 6.20 8.27 7.54
CA GLY A 15 6.59 9.54 6.92
C GLY A 15 6.13 9.63 5.45
N SER A 16 5.94 10.85 4.94
CA SER A 16 5.57 11.06 3.54
C SER A 16 6.61 10.58 2.53
N HIS A 17 7.89 10.52 2.92
CA HIS A 17 8.96 10.02 2.05
C HIS A 17 9.39 8.59 2.38
N THR A 18 9.40 8.24 3.67
CA THR A 18 9.99 6.99 4.16
C THR A 18 9.11 6.38 5.23
N CYS A 19 8.83 5.10 5.06
CA CYS A 19 8.20 4.24 6.05
C CYS A 19 9.31 3.56 6.84
N LYS A 20 9.22 3.62 8.17
CA LYS A 20 10.09 2.87 9.07
C LYS A 20 9.24 1.98 9.96
N ALA A 21 9.68 0.75 10.15
CA ALA A 21 9.00 -0.19 11.04
C ALA A 21 10.02 -1.07 11.78
N GLY A 22 9.73 -1.40 13.03
CA GLY A 22 10.62 -2.23 13.85
C GLY A 22 9.98 -2.60 15.19
N TYR A 23 10.70 -3.41 15.98
CA TYR A 23 10.25 -3.77 17.33
C TYR A 23 10.61 -2.68 18.33
N ALA A 24 9.73 -2.41 19.29
CA ALA A 24 9.94 -1.38 20.32
C ALA A 24 11.18 -1.63 21.22
N SER A 25 11.68 -2.87 21.25
CA SER A 25 12.85 -3.29 22.03
C SER A 25 14.18 -3.14 21.29
N GLU A 26 14.16 -2.75 20.01
CA GLU A 26 15.36 -2.60 19.18
C GLU A 26 15.84 -1.15 19.10
N ASP A 27 17.16 -0.96 18.95
CA ASP A 27 17.79 0.38 18.87
C ASP A 27 17.56 1.09 17.53
N ALA A 28 17.17 0.35 16.48
CA ALA A 28 16.97 0.86 15.13
C ALA A 28 15.79 0.15 14.45
N PRO A 29 15.09 0.81 13.50
CA PRO A 29 14.02 0.17 12.76
C PRO A 29 14.57 -0.97 11.91
N LYS A 30 13.92 -2.14 11.99
CA LYS A 30 14.23 -3.31 11.17
C LYS A 30 14.01 -3.05 9.68
N ALA A 31 13.08 -2.17 9.32
CA ALA A 31 12.74 -1.83 7.95
C ALA A 31 12.76 -0.31 7.74
N VAL A 32 13.41 0.14 6.66
CA VAL A 32 13.39 1.54 6.19
C VAL A 32 13.26 1.51 4.67
N PHE A 33 12.14 2.00 4.14
CA PHE A 33 11.87 1.97 2.70
C PHE A 33 11.00 3.15 2.24
N PRO A 34 10.97 3.49 0.94
CA PRO A 34 10.17 4.61 0.43
C PRO A 34 8.66 4.43 0.67
N SER A 35 7.97 5.48 1.11
CA SER A 35 6.51 5.52 1.29
C SER A 35 5.76 5.72 -0.03
N VAL A 36 6.20 5.02 -1.07
CA VAL A 36 5.64 5.12 -2.42
C VAL A 36 5.45 3.74 -3.02
N VAL A 37 4.48 3.63 -3.91
CA VAL A 37 4.09 2.39 -4.56
C VAL A 37 4.24 2.56 -6.05
N GLY A 38 4.91 1.61 -6.70
CA GLY A 38 4.97 1.53 -8.15
C GLY A 38 3.75 0.78 -8.67
N SER A 39 2.98 1.39 -9.57
CA SER A 39 1.82 0.78 -10.23
C SER A 39 2.08 0.63 -11.73
N ILE A 40 1.81 -0.56 -12.26
CA ILE A 40 1.77 -0.83 -13.69
C ILE A 40 0.38 -1.31 -14.04
N ASP A 41 -0.28 -0.61 -14.95
CA ASP A 41 -1.57 -1.02 -15.50
C ASP A 41 -1.30 -2.23 -16.40
N GLN A 42 -1.80 -3.42 -16.02
CA GLN A 42 -1.77 -4.56 -16.92
C GLN A 42 -2.74 -4.25 -18.06
N MET A 43 -2.20 -3.94 -19.24
CA MET A 43 -2.98 -3.93 -20.45
C MET A 43 -3.39 -5.38 -20.68
N ASP A 44 -4.68 -5.66 -20.55
CA ASP A 44 -5.23 -6.96 -20.92
C ASP A 44 -4.78 -7.23 -22.36
N ALA A 45 -4.14 -8.37 -22.58
CA ALA A 45 -3.86 -8.82 -23.93
C ALA A 45 -5.21 -8.81 -24.66
N VAL A 46 -5.28 -8.12 -25.79
CA VAL A 46 -6.42 -8.19 -26.70
C VAL A 46 -6.72 -9.66 -26.95
N ASP A 47 -7.83 -10.16 -26.43
CA ASP A 47 -8.41 -11.43 -26.86
C ASP A 47 -8.76 -11.26 -28.35
N VAL A 48 -7.88 -11.76 -29.22
CA VAL A 48 -8.13 -11.89 -30.65
C VAL A 48 -9.06 -13.08 -30.82
N ASP A 49 -10.35 -12.87 -30.59
CA ASP A 49 -11.43 -13.72 -31.10
C ASP A 49 -12.72 -12.89 -31.11
N ASN A 50 -12.97 -12.20 -32.23
CA ASN A 50 -14.25 -11.53 -32.47
C ASN A 50 -14.76 -11.94 -33.85
N GLU A 51 -15.77 -12.81 -33.87
CA GLU A 51 -16.63 -13.02 -35.03
C GLU A 51 -18.09 -12.72 -34.66
N ASN A 52 -18.57 -11.61 -35.26
CA ASN A 52 -19.91 -11.35 -35.81
C ASN A 52 -21.00 -10.66 -34.96
N ASN A 53 -21.33 -9.44 -35.43
CA ASN A 53 -22.64 -8.78 -35.64
C ASN A 53 -23.54 -8.44 -34.41
N ASP A 54 -24.31 -7.35 -34.33
CA ASP A 54 -24.77 -6.33 -35.28
C ASP A 54 -25.34 -5.11 -34.50
N PHE A 55 -25.25 -3.91 -35.09
CA PHE A 55 -26.27 -2.84 -35.16
C PHE A 55 -26.85 -2.11 -33.91
N GLU A 56 -26.49 -0.81 -33.84
CA GLU A 56 -27.29 0.41 -33.57
C GLU A 56 -27.73 0.93 -32.16
N THR A 57 -27.43 2.24 -31.99
CA THR A 57 -28.28 3.31 -31.42
C THR A 57 -28.15 3.72 -29.93
N ASN A 58 -27.49 4.88 -29.77
CA ASN A 58 -27.73 6.02 -28.86
C ASN A 58 -27.65 5.94 -27.32
N ASN A 59 -26.91 6.94 -26.83
CA ASN A 59 -27.15 7.81 -25.66
C ASN A 59 -26.84 7.32 -24.23
N SER A 60 -25.77 7.96 -23.71
CA SER A 60 -25.58 8.43 -22.33
C SER A 60 -26.02 7.50 -21.20
N ASN A 61 -25.08 6.66 -20.76
CA ASN A 61 -24.84 6.43 -19.34
C ASN A 61 -23.35 6.11 -19.18
N VAL A 62 -22.66 6.89 -18.35
CA VAL A 62 -21.28 6.60 -17.93
C VAL A 62 -21.38 5.40 -17.01
N ASP A 63 -21.39 4.22 -17.61
CA ASP A 63 -21.53 2.96 -16.93
C ASP A 63 -20.19 2.58 -16.28
N SER A 64 -20.21 2.48 -14.96
CA SER A 64 -19.08 2.19 -14.07
C SER A 64 -18.58 0.74 -14.15
N ASN A 65 -18.75 0.08 -15.29
CA ASN A 65 -18.48 -1.35 -15.49
C ASN A 65 -17.41 -1.64 -16.55
N LYS A 66 -16.30 -0.89 -16.52
CA LYS A 66 -15.08 -1.36 -17.21
C LYS A 66 -14.32 -2.27 -16.24
N PRO A 67 -13.98 -3.53 -16.59
CA PRO A 67 -13.13 -4.35 -15.73
C PRO A 67 -11.84 -3.57 -15.50
N LYS A 68 -11.58 -3.20 -14.24
CA LYS A 68 -10.31 -2.56 -13.88
C LYS A 68 -9.22 -3.58 -14.16
N GLY A 69 -8.55 -3.45 -15.30
CA GLY A 69 -7.38 -4.25 -15.66
C GLY A 69 -6.47 -4.40 -14.45
N ARG A 70 -5.98 -5.61 -14.21
CA ARG A 70 -5.33 -5.97 -12.94
C ARG A 70 -4.07 -5.13 -12.74
N ARG A 71 -4.13 -4.11 -11.87
CA ARG A 71 -2.96 -3.27 -11.56
C ARG A 71 -1.94 -4.07 -10.78
N ARG A 72 -0.70 -4.13 -11.27
CA ARG A 72 0.42 -4.72 -10.53
C ARG A 72 1.06 -3.66 -9.66
N LEU A 73 0.98 -3.83 -8.35
CA LEU A 73 1.62 -2.97 -7.37
C LEU A 73 2.99 -3.54 -6.96
N CYS A 74 3.95 -2.66 -6.69
CA CYS A 74 5.25 -3.01 -6.16
C CYS A 74 5.72 -1.98 -5.14
N VAL A 75 6.33 -2.45 -4.05
CA VAL A 75 6.72 -1.65 -2.89
C VAL A 75 8.13 -2.05 -2.47
N GLY A 76 8.85 -1.11 -1.85
CA GLY A 76 10.18 -1.34 -1.30
C GLY A 76 11.30 -0.91 -2.23
N SER A 77 12.45 -0.56 -1.63
CA SER A 77 13.61 -0.01 -2.34
C SER A 77 14.08 -0.91 -3.48
N GLN A 78 14.09 -2.23 -3.25
CA GLN A 78 14.53 -3.19 -4.26
C GLN A 78 13.57 -3.28 -5.43
N ALA A 79 12.26 -3.28 -5.18
CA ALA A 79 11.29 -3.35 -6.27
C ALA A 79 11.33 -2.06 -7.11
N LEU A 80 11.44 -0.90 -6.48
CA LEU A 80 11.38 0.40 -7.11
C LEU A 80 12.70 0.82 -7.79
N GLY A 81 13.83 0.24 -7.39
CA GLY A 81 15.14 0.56 -7.97
C GLY A 81 15.32 0.12 -9.43
N PHE A 82 14.48 -0.80 -9.92
CA PHE A 82 14.52 -1.25 -11.32
C PHE A 82 13.57 -0.42 -12.20
N ARG A 83 14.14 0.20 -13.24
CA ARG A 83 13.37 0.88 -14.29
C ARG A 83 12.41 -0.13 -14.95
N ARG A 84 11.13 0.24 -15.03
CA ARG A 84 10.11 -0.47 -15.79
C ARG A 84 9.37 0.52 -16.66
N ASP A 85 9.06 0.13 -17.89
CA ASP A 85 8.25 0.97 -18.76
C ASP A 85 6.83 1.07 -18.19
N HIS A 86 6.22 2.25 -18.32
CA HIS A 86 4.87 2.57 -17.83
C HIS A 86 4.67 2.48 -16.30
N LEU A 87 5.74 2.41 -15.51
CA LEU A 87 5.65 2.47 -14.05
C LEU A 87 5.23 3.87 -13.58
N LYS A 88 4.11 3.94 -12.86
CA LYS A 88 3.64 5.14 -12.18
C LYS A 88 3.97 5.07 -10.71
N MET A 89 4.57 6.13 -10.16
CA MET A 89 4.85 6.25 -8.73
C MET A 89 3.65 6.91 -8.04
N LEU A 90 3.10 6.25 -7.03
CA LEU A 90 1.94 6.69 -6.27
C LEU A 90 2.34 6.90 -4.80
N SER A 91 1.99 8.06 -4.24
CA SER A 91 2.08 8.32 -2.80
C SER A 91 0.69 8.17 -2.19
N PRO A 92 0.51 7.37 -1.13
CA PRO A 92 -0.76 7.33 -0.41
C PRO A 92 -0.97 8.53 0.52
N LEU A 93 0.08 9.34 0.74
CA LEU A 93 0.09 10.46 1.68
C LEU A 93 0.10 11.79 0.93
N LYS A 94 -0.69 12.74 1.43
CA LYS A 94 -0.65 14.17 1.08
C LYS A 94 -0.60 14.98 2.35
N ASP A 95 0.43 15.82 2.50
CA ASP A 95 0.66 16.63 3.70
C ASP A 95 0.64 15.81 5.01
N GLY A 96 1.18 14.59 4.96
CA GLY A 96 1.22 13.64 6.08
C GLY A 96 -0.08 12.86 6.32
N VAL A 97 -1.16 13.18 5.59
CA VAL A 97 -2.47 12.54 5.75
C VAL A 97 -2.67 11.47 4.67
N ILE A 98 -3.25 10.34 5.07
CA ILE A 98 -3.61 9.25 4.15
C ILE A 98 -4.79 9.68 3.27
N ILE A 99 -4.58 9.66 1.95
CA ILE A 99 -5.60 9.99 0.95
C ILE A 99 -6.01 8.80 0.08
N ASP A 100 -5.22 7.73 0.05
CA ASP A 100 -5.49 6.51 -0.70
C ASP A 100 -5.17 5.27 0.16
N TRP A 101 -6.22 4.68 0.73
CA TRP A 101 -6.12 3.51 1.60
C TRP A 101 -5.72 2.24 0.87
N ASP A 102 -6.11 2.07 -0.40
CA ASP A 102 -5.76 0.90 -1.19
C ASP A 102 -4.24 0.85 -1.44
N ILE A 103 -3.68 2.01 -1.79
CA ILE A 103 -2.23 2.16 -1.98
C ILE A 103 -1.50 2.04 -0.63
N PHE A 104 -2.03 2.67 0.43
CA PHE A 104 -1.44 2.59 1.76
C PHE A 104 -1.38 1.16 2.30
N ALA A 105 -2.43 0.37 2.09
CA ALA A 105 -2.48 -1.04 2.50
C ALA A 105 -1.34 -1.86 1.89
N SER A 106 -0.93 -1.57 0.65
CA SER A 106 0.20 -2.26 0.02
C SER A 106 1.55 -1.93 0.68
N ILE A 107 1.71 -0.73 1.25
CA ILE A 107 2.89 -0.34 2.04
C ILE A 107 2.93 -1.11 3.36
N TRP A 108 1.79 -1.24 4.03
CA TRP A 108 1.67 -2.04 5.25
C TRP A 108 1.91 -3.52 5.00
N ASP A 109 1.36 -4.07 3.91
CA ASP A 109 1.61 -5.46 3.52
C ASP A 109 3.10 -5.72 3.31
N HIS A 110 3.82 -4.81 2.64
CA HIS A 110 5.27 -4.92 2.48
C HIS A 110 6.01 -4.83 3.83
N ALA A 111 5.62 -3.91 4.72
CA ALA A 111 6.22 -3.79 6.05
C ALA A 111 6.04 -5.07 6.87
N PHE A 112 4.81 -5.59 6.97
CA PHE A 112 4.50 -6.72 7.83
C PHE A 112 4.93 -8.07 7.25
N LYS A 113 4.60 -8.33 5.98
CA LYS A 113 4.76 -9.66 5.37
C LYS A 113 6.13 -9.87 4.72
N GLU A 114 6.80 -8.81 4.28
CA GLU A 114 8.08 -8.94 3.58
C GLU A 114 9.26 -8.48 4.43
N CYS A 115 9.10 -7.42 5.24
CA CYS A 115 10.20 -6.89 6.06
C CYS A 115 10.23 -7.46 7.49
N LEU A 116 9.10 -7.39 8.22
CA LEU A 116 9.04 -7.80 9.61
C LEU A 116 8.78 -9.30 9.77
N LEU A 117 8.07 -9.91 8.82
CA LEU A 117 7.64 -11.32 8.81
C LEU A 117 6.72 -11.66 9.99
N ILE A 118 5.67 -10.85 10.22
CA ILE A 118 4.75 -10.98 11.35
C ILE A 118 3.29 -11.07 10.91
N ASP A 119 2.44 -11.63 11.78
CA ASP A 119 0.99 -11.40 11.73
C ASP A 119 0.65 -10.14 12.53
N PRO A 120 0.12 -9.07 11.90
CA PRO A 120 -0.22 -7.84 12.59
C PRO A 120 -1.26 -8.03 13.72
N LYS A 121 -2.05 -9.10 13.70
CA LYS A 121 -3.06 -9.38 14.75
C LYS A 121 -2.46 -9.87 16.06
N GLU A 122 -1.27 -10.44 16.00
CA GLU A 122 -0.59 -11.03 17.16
C GLU A 122 0.33 -10.03 17.85
N HIS A 123 0.40 -8.77 17.40
CA HIS A 123 1.30 -7.76 17.96
C HIS A 123 0.58 -6.42 18.26
N PRO A 124 0.80 -5.82 19.44
CA PRO A 124 0.38 -4.45 19.68
C PRO A 124 1.19 -3.49 18.80
N MET A 125 0.55 -2.41 18.36
CA MET A 125 1.16 -1.43 17.44
C MET A 125 1.15 -0.02 17.99
N LEU A 126 2.23 0.71 17.72
CA LEU A 126 2.35 2.15 17.94
C LEU A 126 2.60 2.83 16.59
N LEU A 127 1.70 3.74 16.21
CA LEU A 127 1.73 4.45 14.95
C LEU A 127 2.10 5.92 15.19
N ALA A 128 3.04 6.45 14.42
CA ALA A 128 3.29 7.89 14.35
C ALA A 128 2.33 8.56 13.35
N GLU A 129 1.82 9.73 13.71
CA GLU A 129 0.92 10.53 12.88
C GLU A 129 1.33 12.01 12.88
N PRO A 130 0.96 12.80 11.87
CA PRO A 130 1.29 14.23 11.85
C PRO A 130 0.54 14.99 12.94
N SER A 131 1.16 16.05 13.48
CA SER A 131 0.55 16.89 14.52
C SER A 131 -0.72 17.61 14.06
N SER A 132 -0.90 17.78 12.75
CA SER A 132 -2.07 18.39 12.12
C SER A 132 -3.17 17.38 11.78
N ASN A 133 -3.03 16.10 12.16
CA ASN A 133 -4.05 15.09 11.86
C ASN A 133 -5.36 15.38 12.62
N THR A 134 -6.49 15.29 11.92
CA THR A 134 -7.79 15.45 12.57
C THR A 134 -8.14 14.22 13.40
N GLN A 135 -8.98 14.38 14.44
CA GLN A 135 -9.44 13.23 15.24
C GLN A 135 -10.14 12.18 14.38
N GLN A 136 -10.98 12.61 13.44
CA GLN A 136 -11.70 11.70 12.54
C GLN A 136 -10.75 10.85 11.68
N GLN A 137 -9.66 11.44 11.18
CA GLN A 137 -8.65 10.70 10.41
C GLN A 137 -7.83 9.75 11.28
N ARG A 138 -7.56 10.14 12.53
CA ARG A 138 -6.89 9.28 13.51
C ARG A 138 -7.73 8.03 13.81
N GLU A 139 -9.03 8.19 14.02
CA GLU A 139 -9.96 7.08 14.26
C GLU A 139 -10.11 6.14 13.05
N TRP A 140 -9.82 6.61 11.83
CA TRP A 140 -9.77 5.73 10.64
C TRP A 140 -8.47 4.93 10.54
N THR A 141 -7.40 5.42 11.18
CA THR A 141 -6.07 4.80 11.12
C THR A 141 -5.82 3.85 12.30
N ALA A 142 -6.49 4.09 13.43
CA ALA A 142 -6.43 3.29 14.66
C ALA A 142 -7.43 2.11 14.63
#